data_AF-A0A5K0X8U0-F1
#
_entry.id   AF-A0A5K0X8U0-F1
#
_cell.length_a   1.000
_cell.length_b   1.000
_cell.length_c   1.000
_cell.angle_alpha   90.00
_cell.angle_beta   90.00
_cell.angle_gamma   90.00
#
_symmetry.space_group_name_H-M   'P 1'
#
loop_
_entity.id
_entity.type
_entity.pdbx_description
1 polymer ?
#
loop_
_entity_poly.entity_id
_entity_poly.type
_entity_poly.pdbx_seq_one_letter_code
_entity_poly.pdbx_strand_id
1 'polypeptide(L)'
;RATIKVDGDNAFGYAKAEVGVHRLVRISPFDSAKRRHTSFAAVAVIPILADASSRFQINESDLRIERFRASGAGGQHVNTTESAVRIVHIPTQISAVCQNE
;
A
#
# COMPACT_ATOMS: atom_id res chain seq x y z
N ARG A 1 1.94 19.18 10.11
CA ARG A 1 1.22 18.09 9.38
C ARG A 1 -0.02 17.76 10.20
N ALA A 2 -1.19 17.69 9.58
CA ALA A 2 -2.44 17.36 10.26
C ALA A 2 -3.16 16.27 9.47
N THR A 3 -3.83 15.37 10.18
CA THR A 3 -4.69 14.32 9.61
C THR A 3 -6.02 14.41 10.33
N ILE A 4 -7.11 14.47 9.59
CA ILE A 4 -8.46 14.53 10.14
C ILE A 4 -9.32 13.44 9.53
N LYS A 5 -10.28 12.93 10.30
CA LYS A 5 -11.32 12.03 9.83
C LYS A 5 -12.60 12.84 9.66
N VAL A 6 -13.24 12.72 8.50
CA VAL A 6 -14.52 13.38 8.21
C VAL A 6 -15.58 12.29 8.06
N ASP A 7 -16.52 12.26 9.00
CA ASP A 7 -17.65 11.34 9.01
C ASP A 7 -18.92 12.08 8.55
N GLY A 8 -19.65 11.49 7.61
CA GLY A 8 -20.90 12.05 7.09
C GLY A 8 -21.29 11.47 5.73
N ASP A 9 -22.54 11.70 5.34
CA ASP A 9 -23.06 11.25 4.05
C ASP A 9 -22.33 11.92 2.90
N ASN A 10 -21.83 11.11 1.96
CA ASN A 10 -21.05 11.57 0.81
C ASN A 10 -19.84 12.45 1.18
N ALA A 11 -19.26 12.29 2.38
CA ALA A 11 -18.12 13.09 2.85
C ALA A 11 -16.95 13.11 1.84
N PHE A 12 -16.62 11.96 1.25
CA PHE A 12 -15.59 11.89 0.21
C PHE A 12 -15.96 12.66 -1.07
N GLY A 13 -17.24 12.64 -1.47
CA GLY A 13 -17.72 13.33 -2.67
C GLY A 13 -17.48 14.84 -2.59
N TYR A 14 -17.79 15.44 -1.44
CA TYR A 14 -17.53 16.86 -1.21
C TYR A 14 -16.04 17.16 -1.04
N ALA A 15 -15.33 16.37 -0.23
CA ALA A 15 -13.93 16.62 0.08
C ALA A 15 -12.98 16.38 -1.11
N LYS A 16 -13.39 15.59 -2.12
CA LYS A 16 -12.59 15.36 -3.33
C LYS A 16 -12.24 16.65 -4.08
N ALA A 17 -13.10 17.68 -4.02
CA ALA A 17 -12.83 18.96 -4.64
C ALA A 17 -11.65 19.72 -4.02
N GLU A 18 -11.29 19.40 -2.77
CA GLU A 18 -10.23 20.08 -2.03
C GLU A 18 -8.83 19.50 -2.28
N VAL A 19 -8.73 18.41 -3.05
CA VAL A 19 -7.45 17.74 -3.34
C VAL A 19 -6.58 18.63 -4.21
N GLY A 20 -5.36 18.92 -3.74
CA GLY A 20 -4.38 19.68 -4.51
C GLY A 20 -3.51 20.60 -3.67
N VAL A 21 -2.84 21.54 -4.33
CA VAL A 21 -1.99 22.53 -3.68
C VAL A 21 -2.74 23.87 -3.62
N HIS A 22 -2.95 24.35 -2.40
CA HIS A 22 -3.62 25.61 -2.10
C HIS A 22 -2.59 26.71 -1.90
N ARG A 23 -2.79 27.85 -2.56
CA ARG A 23 -1.87 29.00 -2.52
C ARG A 23 -2.44 30.14 -1.69
N LEU A 24 -1.72 30.56 -0.65
CA LEU A 24 -2.06 31.72 0.16
C LEU A 24 -1.08 32.85 -0.11
N VAL A 25 -1.60 34.00 -0.53
CA VAL A 25 -0.82 35.24 -0.71
C VAL A 25 -1.31 36.26 0.31
N ARG A 26 -0.47 36.59 1.29
CA ARG A 26 -0.81 37.56 2.34
C ARG A 26 0.42 38.27 2.91
N ILE A 27 0.23 39.35 3.65
CA ILE A 27 1.29 39.91 4.50
C ILE A 27 1.41 38.99 5.71
N SER A 28 2.60 38.44 5.94
CA SER A 28 2.83 37.51 7.04
C SER A 28 2.84 38.27 8.38
N PRO A 29 2.08 37.84 9.40
CA PRO A 29 2.19 38.43 10.74
C PRO A 29 3.55 38.13 11.40
N PHE A 30 4.33 37.20 10.84
CA PHE A 30 5.64 36.81 11.34
C PHE A 30 6.81 37.51 10.65
N ASP A 31 6.57 38.29 9.58
CA ASP A 31 7.63 39.05 8.91
C ASP A 31 7.66 40.48 9.46
N SER A 32 8.73 40.85 10.17
CA SER A 32 8.93 42.19 10.74
C SER A 32 8.92 43.29 9.68
N ALA A 33 9.31 42.98 8.45
CA ALA A 33 9.32 43.89 7.31
C ALA A 33 7.96 44.02 6.59
N LYS A 34 6.91 43.33 7.07
CA LYS A 34 5.55 43.33 6.50
C LYS A 34 5.50 43.07 4.99
N ARG A 35 6.39 42.23 4.48
CA ARG A 35 6.40 41.88 3.06
C ARG A 35 5.27 40.91 2.75
N ARG A 36 4.82 40.94 1.49
CA ARG A 36 3.84 40.00 0.96
C ARG A 36 4.52 38.66 0.74
N HIS A 37 4.08 37.64 1.48
CA HIS A 37 4.56 36.28 1.36
C HIS A 37 3.55 35.43 0.58
N THR A 38 4.08 34.50 -0.20
CA THR A 38 3.30 33.45 -0.87
C THR A 38 3.65 32.12 -0.22
N SER A 39 2.62 31.40 0.25
CA SER A 39 2.75 30.10 0.89
C SER A 39 1.88 29.06 0.19
N PHE A 40 2.28 27.80 0.29
CA PHE A 40 1.58 26.67 -0.32
C PHE A 40 1.26 25.62 0.73
N ALA A 41 0.08 25.00 0.63
CA ALA A 41 -0.33 23.88 1.46
C ALA A 41 -0.91 22.78 0.57
N ALA A 42 -0.42 21.55 0.70
CA ALA A 42 -0.95 20.40 -0.02
C ALA A 42 -2.04 19.71 0.82
N VAL A 43 -3.17 19.42 0.19
CA VAL A 43 -4.30 18.70 0.76
C VAL A 43 -4.49 17.41 -0.02
N ALA A 44 -4.56 16.29 0.69
CA ALA A 44 -4.86 14.98 0.13
C ALA A 44 -6.09 14.41 0.85
N VAL A 45 -7.01 13.84 0.06
CA VAL A 45 -8.26 13.25 0.56
C VAL A 45 -8.34 11.83 0.05
N ILE A 46 -8.56 10.90 0.97
CA ILE A 46 -8.60 9.46 0.69
C ILE A 46 -9.91 8.93 1.28
N PRO A 47 -10.70 8.15 0.53
CA PRO A 47 -11.92 7.54 1.06
C PRO A 47 -11.53 6.46 2.07
N ILE A 48 -12.25 6.40 3.19
CA ILE A 48 -12.15 5.29 4.13
C ILE A 48 -13.04 4.17 3.59
N LEU A 49 -12.42 3.18 2.95
CA LEU A 49 -13.09 1.95 2.55
C LEU A 49 -13.23 1.06 3.79
N ALA A 50 -14.40 0.43 3.96
CA ALA A 50 -14.57 -0.61 4.96
C ALA A 50 -13.55 -1.73 4.69
N ASP A 51 -12.97 -2.26 5.76
CA ASP A 51 -11.94 -3.29 5.74
C ASP A 51 -12.32 -4.45 4.80
N ALA A 52 -11.68 -4.52 3.63
CA ALA A 52 -11.74 -5.67 2.73
C ALA A 52 -10.89 -6.84 3.25
N SER A 53 -10.17 -6.65 4.35
CA SER A 53 -9.28 -7.63 4.98
C SER A 53 -10.00 -8.89 5.50
N SER A 54 -11.33 -8.83 5.69
CA SER A 54 -12.09 -9.94 6.30
C SER A 54 -12.65 -10.99 5.33
N ARG A 55 -12.49 -10.84 4.00
CA ARG A 55 -13.18 -11.71 3.01
C ARG A 55 -12.30 -12.54 2.10
N PHE A 56 -10.98 -12.41 2.15
CA PHE A 56 -10.10 -13.23 1.31
C PHE A 56 -9.74 -14.52 2.04
N GLN A 57 -10.68 -15.48 2.07
CA GLN A 57 -10.32 -16.88 2.31
C GLN A 57 -9.70 -17.43 1.03
N ILE A 58 -8.39 -17.69 1.06
CA ILE A 58 -7.72 -18.42 -0.01
C ILE A 58 -8.06 -19.90 0.21
N ASN A 59 -8.83 -20.48 -0.72
CA ASN A 59 -9.15 -21.90 -0.67
C ASN A 59 -7.93 -22.70 -1.13
N GLU A 60 -7.61 -23.79 -0.43
CA GLU A 60 -6.52 -24.68 -0.81
C GLU A 60 -6.72 -25.34 -2.18
N SER A 61 -7.98 -25.50 -2.62
CA SER A 61 -8.33 -25.99 -3.96
C SER A 61 -7.85 -25.09 -5.10
N ASP A 62 -7.69 -23.79 -4.82
CA ASP A 62 -7.29 -22.78 -5.79
C ASP A 62 -5.77 -22.59 -5.84
N LEU A 63 -5.03 -23.36 -5.04
CA LEU A 63 -3.58 -23.32 -4.93
C LEU A 63 -2.95 -24.52 -5.63
N ARG A 64 -2.04 -24.25 -6.56
CA ARG A 64 -1.11 -25.26 -7.09
C ARG A 64 0.20 -25.18 -6.34
N ILE A 65 0.52 -26.23 -5.60
CA ILE A 65 1.75 -26.34 -4.81
C ILE A 65 2.75 -27.20 -5.59
N GLU A 66 3.88 -26.60 -5.95
CA GLU A 66 5.01 -27.26 -6.61
C GLU A 66 6.19 -27.31 -5.66
N ARG A 67 6.69 -28.52 -5.37
CA ARG A 67 7.93 -28.72 -4.60
C ARG A 67 9.07 -28.95 -5.57
N PHE A 68 10.21 -28.31 -5.31
CA PHE A 68 11.40 -28.43 -6.13
C PHE A 68 12.65 -28.23 -5.28
N ARG A 69 13.82 -28.43 -5.90
CA ARG A 69 15.12 -28.30 -5.21
C ARG A 69 15.54 -26.83 -5.18
N ALA A 70 16.02 -26.35 -4.03
CA ALA A 70 16.52 -24.99 -3.91
C ALA A 70 17.78 -24.78 -4.79
N SER A 71 17.85 -23.66 -5.50
CA SER A 71 18.92 -23.35 -6.45
C SER A 71 20.06 -22.56 -5.79
N GLY A 72 20.60 -23.08 -4.68
CA GLY A 72 21.68 -22.45 -3.90
C GLY A 72 23.00 -23.22 -3.96
N ALA A 73 24.11 -22.53 -3.71
CA ALA A 73 25.41 -23.17 -3.54
C ALA A 73 25.43 -23.94 -2.21
N GLY A 74 25.12 -25.24 -2.24
CA GLY A 74 25.11 -26.08 -1.04
C GLY A 74 25.45 -27.54 -1.33
N GLY A 75 25.99 -28.21 -0.32
CA GLY A 75 26.52 -29.58 -0.41
C GLY A 75 25.45 -30.66 -0.67
N GLN A 76 25.76 -31.92 -0.37
CA GLN A 76 24.94 -33.10 -0.71
C GLN A 76 23.46 -32.99 -0.26
N HIS A 77 23.18 -32.23 0.81
CA HIS A 77 21.82 -32.01 1.32
C HIS A 77 20.93 -31.15 0.41
N VAL A 78 21.48 -30.13 -0.28
CA VAL A 78 20.72 -29.24 -1.17
C VAL A 78 20.34 -29.93 -2.48
N ASN A 79 21.12 -30.93 -2.90
CA ASN A 79 20.91 -31.64 -4.16
C ASN A 79 19.96 -32.84 -4.04
N THR A 80 19.69 -33.32 -2.81
CA THR A 80 18.92 -34.54 -2.56
C THR A 80 17.51 -34.24 -2.04
N THR A 81 17.33 -33.13 -1.32
CA THR A 81 16.07 -32.80 -0.63
C THR A 81 15.25 -31.74 -1.40
N GLU A 82 13.93 -31.92 -1.48
CA GLU A 82 12.99 -30.91 -1.97
C GLU A 82 12.79 -29.81 -0.93
N SER A 83 13.70 -28.84 -0.88
CA SER A 83 13.71 -27.77 0.12
C SER A 83 13.01 -26.48 -0.31
N ALA A 84 12.55 -26.37 -1.56
CA ALA A 84 11.87 -25.19 -2.08
C ALA A 84 10.40 -25.45 -2.43
N VAL A 85 9.53 -24.48 -2.15
CA VAL A 85 8.10 -24.55 -2.46
C VAL A 85 7.69 -23.35 -3.30
N ARG A 86 6.98 -23.59 -4.40
CA ARG A 86 6.27 -22.59 -5.18
C ARG A 86 4.78 -22.81 -5.02
N ILE A 87 4.07 -21.74 -4.69
CA ILE A 87 2.61 -21.72 -4.61
C ILE A 87 2.10 -20.81 -5.71
N VAL A 88 1.16 -21.31 -6.53
CA VAL A 88 0.50 -20.56 -7.59
C VAL A 88 -0.99 -20.50 -7.28
N HIS A 89 -1.56 -19.29 -7.22
CA HIS A 89 -3.00 -19.10 -7.12
C HIS A 89 -3.61 -19.18 -8.52
N ILE A 90 -4.37 -20.24 -8.81
CA ILE A 90 -4.94 -20.54 -10.13
C ILE A 90 -5.80 -19.38 -10.68
N PRO A 91 -6.68 -18.73 -9.89
CA PRO A 91 -7.54 -17.65 -10.37
C PRO A 91 -6.78 -16.38 -10.78
N THR A 92 -5.75 -16.00 -10.01
CA THR A 92 -5.03 -14.73 -10.22
C THR A 92 -3.69 -14.91 -10.93
N GLN A 93 -3.23 -16.14 -11.12
CA GLN A 93 -1.92 -16.51 -11.66
C GLN A 93 -0.73 -15.90 -10.89
N ILE A 94 -0.98 -15.42 -9.66
CA ILE A 94 0.07 -14.92 -8.77
C ILE A 94 0.85 -16.13 -8.26
N SER A 95 2.17 -16.07 -8.37
CA SER A 95 3.07 -17.10 -7.87
C SER A 95 4.00 -16.52 -6.80
N ALA A 96 4.22 -17.30 -5.74
CA ALA A 96 5.18 -16.99 -4.69
C ALA A 96 6.11 -18.20 -4.52
N VAL A 97 7.40 -17.93 -4.35
CA VAL A 97 8.42 -18.97 -4.13
C VAL A 97 9.07 -18.71 -2.78
N CYS A 98 9.12 -19.75 -1.94
CA CYS A 98 9.90 -19.73 -0.71
C CYS A 98 10.98 -20.80 -0.78
N GLN A 99 12.22 -20.40 -0.51
CA GLN A 99 13.39 -21.27 -0.37
C GLN A 99 14.10 -21.08 0.98
N ASN A 100 13.52 -20.22 1.84
CA ASN A 100 14.02 -19.97 3.17
C ASN A 100 13.32 -20.92 4.16
N GLU A 101 14.11 -21.46 5.09
CA GLU A 101 13.60 -22.07 6.32
C GLU A 101 13.21 -20.98 7.33
#